data_AF-A0A8H9GXR9-F1
#
_entry.id   AF-A0A8H9GXR9-F1
#
_cell.length_a   1.000
_cell.length_b   1.000
_cell.length_c   1.000
_cell.angle_alpha   90.00
_cell.angle_beta   90.00
_cell.angle_gamma   90.00
#
_symmetry.space_group_name_H-M   'P 1'
#
loop_
_entity.id
_entity.type
_entity.pdbx_description
1 polymer ?
#
loop_
_entity_poly.entity_id
_entity_poly.type
_entity_poly.pdbx_seq_one_letter_code
_entity_poly.pdbx_strand_id
1 'polypeptide(L)'
;MSRRLHHDQHNIQISTSSYHAIRKLIAEGLLIPAERAPEVDNPVKGINGAQLYVLAPDCEFVIRSDVECTMGGVPIRAKLYALPSPAYHAVVRANPFTQYPGLDELRTTIRSSATGAREGLRRAVQQGRQPDQRVVVAAESQQFVASWLAQHTLVQIKSLPTRPAPDMFLTLAFHTSFTGVFPPRREAVMGLDVGLQPHTVVARDDGRVKHFHLSPLAQLPTQCLPSAERELLEVLQYAQGRADFEEVVAYLIGHASHIYAEALEHRGMSPRYIVRSRRLALQDAFYSHLSQYANAAGIPFTRVDARHSSTTCPVPVCGAQGERARDVFRCPACGLQRNAHEVGALNVLARGLAGGVHLRTGQWRISDQRGESAQDDFAEWANAYSFPGLRRR
;
A
#
# COMPACT_ATOMS: atom_id res chain seq x y z
N MET A 1 16.68 7.92 -17.86
CA MET A 1 16.11 9.14 -17.24
C MET A 1 15.89 8.89 -15.75
N SER A 2 16.10 9.90 -14.89
CA SER A 2 15.89 9.76 -13.44
C SER A 2 14.39 9.68 -13.14
N ARG A 3 13.96 8.65 -12.38
CA ARG A 3 12.55 8.45 -11.97
C ARG A 3 11.96 9.59 -11.14
N ARG A 4 12.78 10.56 -10.73
CA ARG A 4 12.39 11.74 -9.95
C ARG A 4 11.43 12.69 -10.68
N LEU A 5 11.31 12.58 -12.01
CA LEU A 5 10.46 13.46 -12.81
C LEU A 5 9.06 12.89 -13.09
N HIS A 6 8.82 11.61 -12.79
CA HIS A 6 7.49 11.02 -13.00
C HIS A 6 6.57 11.35 -11.83
N HIS A 7 5.31 11.60 -12.17
CA HIS A 7 4.24 11.75 -11.19
C HIS A 7 3.97 10.43 -10.47
N ASP A 8 3.63 10.53 -9.19
CA ASP A 8 3.10 9.42 -8.41
C ASP A 8 1.74 9.02 -8.97
N GLN A 9 1.45 7.72 -8.96
CA GLN A 9 0.18 7.18 -9.43
C GLN A 9 -0.37 6.18 -8.42
N HIS A 10 -1.63 6.37 -8.06
CA HIS A 10 -2.34 5.51 -7.11
C HIS A 10 -3.58 4.91 -7.75
N ASN A 11 -3.63 3.58 -7.80
CA ASN A 11 -4.74 2.82 -8.34
C ASN A 11 -5.76 2.53 -7.25
N ILE A 12 -7.00 2.96 -7.47
CA ILE A 12 -8.10 2.87 -6.52
C ILE A 12 -9.18 2.00 -7.16
N GLN A 13 -9.68 1.00 -6.42
CA GLN A 13 -10.73 0.15 -6.95
C GLN A 13 -12.05 0.93 -7.09
N ILE A 14 -12.65 0.87 -8.27
CA ILE A 14 -14.00 1.34 -8.54
C ILE A 14 -14.97 0.28 -8.02
N SER A 15 -16.02 0.70 -7.33
CA SER A 15 -17.07 -0.21 -6.86
C SER A 15 -17.77 -0.86 -8.04
N THR A 16 -18.10 -2.15 -7.91
CA THR A 16 -18.87 -2.88 -8.94
C THR A 16 -20.21 -2.24 -9.22
N SER A 17 -20.81 -1.52 -8.25
CA SER A 17 -22.04 -0.73 -8.42
C SER A 17 -21.91 0.39 -9.45
N SER A 18 -20.69 0.83 -9.78
CA SER A 18 -20.43 1.92 -10.74
C SER A 18 -19.95 1.41 -12.10
N TYR A 19 -19.84 0.11 -12.34
CA TYR A 19 -19.36 -0.43 -13.62
C TYR A 19 -20.27 -0.07 -14.80
N HIS A 20 -21.59 -0.05 -14.59
CA HIS A 20 -22.52 0.42 -15.61
C HIS A 20 -22.29 1.90 -15.96
N ALA A 21 -22.04 2.74 -14.96
CA ALA A 21 -21.75 4.16 -15.17
C ALA A 21 -20.45 4.36 -15.98
N ILE A 22 -19.40 3.60 -15.70
CA ILE A 22 -18.15 3.63 -16.50
C ILE A 22 -18.41 3.25 -17.96
N ARG A 23 -19.17 2.18 -18.21
CA ARG A 23 -19.51 1.78 -19.58
C ARG A 23 -20.33 2.85 -20.32
N LYS A 24 -21.24 3.51 -19.61
CA LYS A 24 -22.01 4.63 -20.14
C LYS A 24 -21.09 5.78 -20.55
N LEU A 25 -20.15 6.19 -19.68
CA LEU A 25 -19.16 7.23 -19.98
C LEU A 25 -18.29 6.89 -21.20
N ILE A 26 -17.91 5.63 -21.38
CA ILE A 26 -17.19 5.17 -22.58
C ILE A 26 -18.07 5.30 -23.83
N ALA A 27 -19.33 4.83 -23.75
CA ALA A 27 -20.26 4.89 -24.88
C ALA A 27 -20.61 6.33 -25.29
N GLU A 28 -20.62 7.26 -24.32
CA GLU A 28 -20.87 8.69 -24.54
C GLU A 28 -19.60 9.46 -24.98
N GLY A 29 -18.45 8.80 -25.08
CA GLY A 29 -17.18 9.43 -25.49
C GLY A 29 -16.52 10.28 -24.41
N LEU A 30 -17.01 10.25 -23.17
CA LEU A 30 -16.44 10.98 -22.02
C LEU A 30 -15.20 10.29 -21.42
N LEU A 31 -15.01 9.00 -21.74
CA LEU A 31 -13.80 8.23 -21.48
C LEU A 31 -13.23 7.74 -22.82
N ILE A 32 -12.08 8.29 -23.21
CA ILE A 32 -11.45 8.05 -24.51
C ILE A 32 -10.39 6.95 -24.34
N PRO A 33 -10.37 5.91 -25.18
CA PRO A 33 -9.31 4.91 -25.17
C PRO A 33 -7.93 5.57 -25.31
N ALA A 34 -6.98 5.15 -24.48
CA ALA A 34 -5.60 5.63 -24.53
C ALA A 34 -4.65 4.45 -24.73
N GLU A 35 -3.59 4.68 -25.50
CA GLU A 35 -2.51 3.71 -25.64
C GLU A 35 -1.66 3.69 -24.38
N ARG A 36 -1.23 2.48 -24.00
CA ARG A 36 -0.28 2.33 -22.90
C ARG A 36 1.10 2.68 -23.41
N ALA A 37 1.72 3.70 -22.84
CA ALA A 37 3.14 3.97 -23.08
C ALA A 37 3.97 2.70 -22.77
N PRO A 38 5.05 2.43 -23.52
CA PRO A 38 5.91 1.26 -23.29
C PRO A 38 6.34 1.16 -21.83
N GLU A 39 6.41 -0.06 -21.29
CA GLU A 39 6.73 -0.31 -19.86
C GLU A 39 8.12 0.25 -19.46
N VAL A 40 9.02 0.41 -20.43
CA VAL A 40 10.35 1.04 -20.26
C VAL A 40 10.22 2.54 -19.95
N ASP A 41 9.22 3.22 -20.54
CA ASP A 41 8.95 4.65 -20.37
C ASP A 41 7.89 4.93 -19.29
N ASN A 42 7.17 3.89 -18.88
CA ASN A 42 6.18 3.93 -17.83
C ASN A 42 6.56 2.95 -16.71
N PRO A 43 7.50 3.33 -15.82
CA PRO A 43 7.91 2.49 -14.69
C PRO A 43 6.79 2.31 -13.66
N VAL A 44 5.62 2.92 -13.86
CA VAL A 44 4.44 2.62 -13.08
C VAL A 44 4.11 1.16 -13.33
N LYS A 45 4.31 0.34 -12.30
CA LYS A 45 3.70 -0.96 -12.14
C LYS A 45 2.18 -0.75 -12.09
N GLY A 46 1.62 -0.55 -13.27
CA GLY A 46 0.20 -0.43 -13.51
C GLY A 46 -0.43 -1.81 -13.57
N ILE A 47 -1.74 -1.82 -13.74
CA ILE A 47 -2.47 -3.06 -13.89
C ILE A 47 -2.18 -3.62 -15.29
N ASN A 48 -1.27 -4.59 -15.37
CA ASN A 48 -0.89 -5.22 -16.63
C ASN A 48 -2.09 -5.83 -17.36
N GLY A 49 -2.13 -5.68 -18.68
CA GLY A 49 -3.20 -6.21 -19.55
C GLY A 49 -4.54 -5.48 -19.41
N ALA A 50 -4.56 -4.27 -18.86
CA ALA A 50 -5.77 -3.46 -18.76
C ALA A 50 -6.00 -2.60 -20.03
N GLN A 51 -7.27 -2.43 -20.40
CA GLN A 51 -7.68 -1.35 -21.29
C GLN A 51 -7.60 -0.03 -20.52
N LEU A 52 -6.98 0.99 -21.14
CA LEU A 52 -6.75 2.29 -20.53
C LEU A 52 -7.67 3.34 -21.17
N TYR A 53 -8.24 4.19 -20.32
CA TYR A 53 -9.06 5.32 -20.74
C TYR A 53 -8.59 6.58 -20.03
N VAL A 54 -8.58 7.70 -20.76
CA VAL A 54 -8.40 9.05 -20.24
C VAL A 54 -9.74 9.78 -20.26
N LEU A 55 -9.86 10.83 -19.44
CA LEU A 55 -11.00 11.74 -19.52
C LEU A 55 -10.98 12.51 -20.85
N ALA A 56 -12.14 12.70 -21.46
CA ALA A 56 -12.28 13.66 -22.56
C ALA A 56 -11.92 15.08 -22.07
N PRO A 57 -11.41 15.99 -22.94
CA PRO A 57 -10.96 17.32 -22.52
C PRO A 57 -11.99 18.18 -21.78
N ASP A 58 -13.28 17.96 -22.05
CA ASP A 58 -14.43 18.65 -21.46
C ASP A 58 -15.11 17.84 -20.34
N CYS A 59 -14.62 16.63 -20.04
CA CYS A 59 -15.15 15.79 -18.99
C CYS A 59 -14.64 16.25 -17.62
N GLU A 60 -15.47 17.01 -16.90
CA GLU A 60 -15.15 17.46 -15.55
C GLU A 60 -15.00 16.27 -14.57
N PHE A 61 -13.92 16.26 -13.80
CA PHE A 61 -13.69 15.28 -12.75
C PHE A 61 -13.62 15.95 -11.37
N VAL A 62 -14.50 15.54 -10.47
CA VAL A 62 -14.62 16.12 -9.12
C VAL A 62 -14.72 15.03 -8.08
N ILE A 63 -13.91 15.10 -7.02
CA ILE A 63 -14.01 14.21 -5.87
C ILE A 63 -15.00 14.80 -4.86
N ARG A 64 -16.05 14.06 -4.53
CA ARG A 64 -17.15 14.57 -3.66
C ARG A 64 -17.02 14.09 -2.21
N SER A 65 -16.42 12.93 -1.99
CA SER A 65 -16.24 12.35 -0.66
C SER A 65 -15.15 11.27 -0.65
N ASP A 66 -14.94 10.63 0.50
CA ASP A 66 -14.05 9.48 0.69
C ASP A 66 -14.31 8.29 -0.23
N VAL A 67 -15.53 8.19 -0.76
CA VAL A 67 -16.04 7.01 -1.45
C VAL A 67 -16.67 7.31 -2.80
N GLU A 68 -16.66 8.59 -3.21
CA GLU A 68 -17.40 9.04 -4.39
C GLU A 68 -16.70 10.21 -5.11
N CYS A 69 -16.69 10.12 -6.42
CA CYS A 69 -16.31 11.17 -7.35
C CYS A 69 -17.35 11.26 -8.48
N THR A 70 -17.26 12.30 -9.31
CA THR A 70 -18.08 12.47 -10.50
C THR A 70 -17.19 12.62 -11.73
N MET A 71 -17.58 12.00 -12.84
CA MET A 71 -16.96 12.14 -14.17
C MET A 71 -18.04 12.65 -15.14
N GLY A 72 -17.90 13.86 -15.69
CA GLY A 72 -18.94 14.47 -16.51
C GLY A 72 -20.30 14.55 -15.79
N GLY A 73 -20.28 14.79 -14.47
CA GLY A 73 -21.46 14.79 -13.62
C GLY A 73 -22.01 13.40 -13.24
N VAL A 74 -21.49 12.30 -13.81
CA VAL A 74 -21.93 10.94 -13.48
C VAL A 74 -21.26 10.46 -12.19
N PRO A 75 -22.01 10.03 -11.15
CA PRO A 75 -21.44 9.58 -9.89
C PRO A 75 -20.75 8.21 -10.02
N ILE A 76 -19.51 8.14 -9.57
CA ILE A 76 -18.65 6.96 -9.55
C ILE A 76 -18.19 6.71 -8.11
N ARG A 77 -18.54 5.52 -7.58
CA ARG A 77 -18.08 5.07 -6.27
C ARG A 77 -16.71 4.43 -6.38
N ALA A 78 -15.74 4.94 -5.63
CA ALA A 78 -14.37 4.45 -5.60
C ALA A 78 -13.78 4.64 -4.20
N LYS A 79 -12.84 3.79 -3.76
CA LYS A 79 -12.25 3.85 -2.42
C LYS A 79 -11.22 4.98 -2.28
N LEU A 80 -11.63 6.23 -2.43
CA LEU A 80 -10.73 7.41 -2.44
C LEU A 80 -10.00 7.60 -1.11
N TYR A 81 -10.59 7.14 0.00
CA TYR A 81 -9.91 7.04 1.29
C TYR A 81 -8.66 6.13 1.28
N ALA A 82 -8.42 5.34 0.23
CA ALA A 82 -7.24 4.47 0.10
C ALA A 82 -5.98 5.16 -0.42
N LEU A 83 -6.04 6.47 -0.69
CA LEU A 83 -4.87 7.26 -1.06
C LEU A 83 -3.85 7.37 0.10
N PRO A 84 -2.54 7.52 -0.17
CA PRO A 84 -1.58 7.90 0.87
C PRO A 84 -1.88 9.30 1.42
N SER A 85 -1.37 9.61 2.61
CA SER A 85 -1.85 10.78 3.36
C SER A 85 -1.65 12.11 2.60
N PRO A 86 -0.49 12.44 2.00
CA PRO A 86 -0.32 13.66 1.22
C PRO A 86 -1.26 13.74 0.02
N ALA A 87 -1.43 12.64 -0.71
CA ALA A 87 -2.32 12.59 -1.87
C ALA A 87 -3.79 12.76 -1.46
N TYR A 88 -4.19 12.15 -0.34
CA TYR A 88 -5.53 12.32 0.23
C TYR A 88 -5.77 13.79 0.65
N HIS A 89 -4.80 14.43 1.32
CA HIS A 89 -4.86 15.86 1.65
C HIS A 89 -5.01 16.72 0.40
N ALA A 90 -4.25 16.42 -0.66
CA ALA A 90 -4.28 17.17 -1.92
C ALA A 90 -5.66 17.10 -2.59
N VAL A 91 -6.31 15.93 -2.62
CA VAL A 91 -7.65 15.81 -3.22
C VAL A 91 -8.73 16.48 -2.38
N VAL A 92 -8.68 16.40 -1.04
CA VAL A 92 -9.68 17.07 -0.20
C VAL A 92 -9.62 18.58 -0.41
N ARG A 93 -8.42 19.18 -0.34
CA ARG A 93 -8.22 20.64 -0.48
C ARG A 93 -8.63 21.17 -1.87
N ALA A 94 -8.53 20.33 -2.90
CA ALA A 94 -8.79 20.72 -4.29
C ALA A 94 -10.26 20.58 -4.71
N ASN A 95 -11.14 20.04 -3.86
CA ASN A 95 -12.50 19.67 -4.26
C ASN A 95 -13.57 20.16 -3.27
N PRO A 96 -14.84 20.33 -3.69
CA PRO A 96 -15.97 20.56 -2.80
C PRO A 96 -16.33 19.28 -2.02
N PHE A 97 -15.49 18.95 -1.06
CA PHE A 97 -15.49 17.68 -0.34
C PHE A 97 -16.56 17.62 0.76
N THR A 98 -17.16 16.44 0.93
CA THR A 98 -18.15 16.16 1.96
C THR A 98 -17.75 14.92 2.78
N GLN A 99 -17.91 15.02 4.09
CA GLN A 99 -17.61 13.93 5.03
C GLN A 99 -18.66 13.86 6.13
N TYR A 100 -18.71 12.73 6.83
CA TYR A 100 -19.57 12.64 7.99
C TYR A 100 -19.05 13.58 9.10
N PRO A 101 -19.94 14.21 9.90
CA PRO A 101 -19.53 15.03 11.03
C PRO A 101 -18.96 14.17 12.18
N GLY A 102 -18.16 14.78 13.05
CA GLY A 102 -17.66 14.16 14.29
C GLY A 102 -16.66 13.02 14.08
N LEU A 103 -15.97 12.97 12.94
CA LEU A 103 -15.07 11.86 12.62
C LEU A 103 -13.83 11.79 13.53
N ASP A 104 -13.31 12.92 14.02
CA ASP A 104 -12.17 12.94 14.96
C ASP A 104 -12.52 12.25 16.29
N GLU A 105 -13.69 12.58 16.86
CA GLU A 105 -14.20 11.97 18.08
C GLU A 105 -14.51 10.48 17.85
N LEU A 106 -15.09 10.16 16.70
CA LEU A 106 -15.42 8.77 16.34
C LEU A 106 -14.17 7.91 16.16
N ARG A 107 -13.10 8.45 15.56
CA ARG A 107 -11.79 7.76 15.45
C ARG A 107 -11.24 7.44 16.83
N THR A 108 -11.31 8.39 17.76
CA THR A 108 -10.88 8.17 19.15
C THR A 108 -11.74 7.11 19.84
N THR A 109 -13.06 7.18 19.65
CA THR A 109 -14.01 6.25 20.27
C THR A 109 -13.85 4.81 19.76
N ILE A 110 -13.58 4.62 18.46
CA ILE A 110 -13.33 3.29 17.88
C ILE A 110 -12.12 2.60 18.51
N ARG A 111 -11.17 3.34 19.09
CA ARG A 111 -10.01 2.75 19.74
C ARG A 111 -10.29 2.29 21.18
N SER A 112 -11.32 2.84 21.83
CA SER A 112 -11.57 2.66 23.26
C SER A 112 -12.87 1.92 23.61
N SER A 113 -13.92 2.03 22.78
CA SER A 113 -15.25 1.50 23.13
C SER A 113 -16.02 0.98 21.92
N ALA A 114 -16.32 -0.32 21.89
CA ALA A 114 -17.15 -0.93 20.85
C ALA A 114 -18.60 -0.39 20.86
N THR A 115 -19.19 -0.22 22.04
CA THR A 115 -20.55 0.33 22.17
C THR A 115 -20.59 1.77 21.70
N GLY A 116 -19.67 2.62 22.19
CA GLY A 116 -19.60 4.02 21.78
C GLY A 116 -19.31 4.17 20.28
N ALA A 117 -18.46 3.31 19.72
CA ALA A 117 -18.18 3.30 18.30
C ALA A 117 -19.42 2.99 17.46
N ARG A 118 -20.24 2.02 17.88
CA ARG A 118 -21.48 1.67 17.17
C ARG A 118 -22.48 2.82 17.19
N GLU A 119 -22.66 3.46 18.35
CA GLU A 119 -23.55 4.62 18.49
C GLU A 119 -23.06 5.81 17.69
N GLY A 120 -21.75 6.08 17.71
CA GLY A 120 -21.13 7.15 16.95
C GLY A 120 -21.22 6.94 15.44
N LEU A 121 -20.99 5.71 14.95
CA LEU A 121 -21.20 5.34 13.53
C LEU A 121 -22.65 5.61 13.10
N ARG A 122 -23.63 5.14 13.89
CA ARG A 122 -25.05 5.36 13.61
C ARG A 122 -25.39 6.85 13.56
N ARG A 123 -24.94 7.61 14.56
CA ARG A 123 -25.19 9.06 14.64
C ARG A 123 -24.60 9.80 13.45
N ALA A 124 -23.34 9.53 13.11
CA ALA A 124 -22.66 10.14 11.98
C ALA A 124 -23.39 9.84 10.65
N VAL A 125 -23.79 8.59 10.43
CA VAL A 125 -24.54 8.17 9.23
C VAL A 125 -25.92 8.83 9.16
N GLN A 126 -26.66 8.90 10.28
CA GLN A 126 -27.97 9.55 10.33
C GLN A 126 -27.92 11.04 10.03
N GLN A 127 -26.83 11.72 10.42
CA GLN A 127 -26.62 13.14 10.12
C GLN A 127 -26.21 13.39 8.66
N GLY A 128 -25.85 12.34 7.92
CA GLY A 128 -25.40 12.43 6.54
C GLY A 128 -24.02 13.08 6.39
N ARG A 129 -23.52 13.10 5.16
CA ARG A 129 -22.29 13.82 4.82
C ARG A 129 -22.60 15.32 4.73
N GLN A 130 -21.70 16.13 5.26
CA GLN A 130 -21.77 17.59 5.26
C GLN A 130 -20.52 18.17 4.57
N PRO A 131 -20.60 19.36 3.96
CA PRO A 131 -19.43 20.05 3.45
C PRO A 131 -18.43 20.30 4.59
N ASP A 132 -17.22 19.75 4.45
CA ASP A 132 -16.12 19.99 5.40
C ASP A 132 -14.80 19.74 4.67
N GLN A 133 -13.98 20.79 4.64
CA GLN A 133 -12.70 20.83 3.94
C GLN A 133 -11.53 20.36 4.83
N ARG A 134 -11.80 20.10 6.12
CA ARG A 134 -10.77 19.57 7.03
C ARG A 134 -10.48 18.13 6.70
N VAL A 135 -9.20 17.78 6.70
CA VAL A 135 -8.77 16.40 6.44
C VAL A 135 -8.77 15.63 7.76
N VAL A 136 -9.85 14.90 8.02
CA VAL A 136 -10.04 14.19 9.31
C VAL A 136 -9.57 12.74 9.25
N VAL A 137 -9.71 12.08 8.11
CA VAL A 137 -9.39 10.64 7.99
C VAL A 137 -7.93 10.38 7.63
N ALA A 138 -7.09 11.39 7.42
CA ALA A 138 -5.66 11.22 7.18
C ALA A 138 -4.84 12.17 8.06
N ALA A 139 -3.80 11.66 8.73
CA ALA A 139 -2.85 12.52 9.42
C ALA A 139 -2.09 13.37 8.40
N GLU A 140 -1.74 14.61 8.76
CA GLU A 140 -0.85 15.40 7.92
C GLU A 140 0.55 14.80 7.94
N SER A 141 1.12 14.57 6.76
CA SER A 141 2.48 14.07 6.66
C SER A 141 3.46 15.18 7.02
N GLN A 142 4.36 14.88 7.96
CA GLN A 142 5.41 15.82 8.36
C GLN A 142 6.53 15.94 7.33
N GLN A 143 6.62 14.99 6.40
CA GLN A 143 7.76 14.83 5.49
C GLN A 143 7.40 15.06 4.03
N PHE A 144 6.12 15.00 3.67
CA PHE A 144 5.68 15.02 2.28
C PHE A 144 4.47 15.93 2.10
N VAL A 145 4.48 16.64 0.98
CA VAL A 145 3.31 17.35 0.44
C VAL A 145 3.03 16.82 -0.95
N ALA A 146 1.77 16.81 -1.36
CA ALA A 146 1.38 16.44 -2.70
C ALA A 146 0.49 17.50 -3.34
N SER A 147 0.62 17.63 -4.65
CA SER A 147 -0.31 18.37 -5.51
C SER A 147 -1.01 17.40 -6.44
N TRP A 148 -2.34 17.47 -6.50
CA TRP A 148 -3.13 16.60 -7.34
C TRP A 148 -3.12 17.06 -8.81
N LEU A 149 -2.97 16.11 -9.73
CA LEU A 149 -2.90 16.35 -11.17
C LEU A 149 -4.15 15.79 -11.84
N ALA A 150 -5.26 16.51 -11.72
CA ALA A 150 -6.59 16.05 -12.16
C ALA A 150 -6.62 15.61 -13.63
N GLN A 151 -5.89 16.30 -14.50
CA GLN A 151 -5.81 16.02 -15.94
C GLN A 151 -5.11 14.70 -16.30
N HIS A 152 -4.43 14.07 -15.33
CA HIS A 152 -3.79 12.75 -15.49
C HIS A 152 -4.61 11.63 -14.86
N THR A 153 -5.91 11.85 -14.65
CA THR A 153 -6.84 10.82 -14.16
C THR A 153 -7.09 9.78 -15.24
N LEU A 154 -6.95 8.50 -14.89
CA LEU A 154 -7.13 7.37 -15.80
C LEU A 154 -8.18 6.41 -15.26
N VAL A 155 -8.86 5.71 -16.16
CA VAL A 155 -9.67 4.53 -15.84
C VAL A 155 -9.02 3.30 -16.49
N GLN A 156 -8.81 2.26 -15.69
CA GLN A 156 -8.21 0.99 -16.12
C GLN A 156 -9.23 -0.13 -15.97
N ILE A 157 -9.46 -0.89 -17.05
CA ILE A 157 -10.35 -2.06 -17.06
C ILE A 157 -9.51 -3.31 -17.25
N LYS A 158 -9.45 -4.16 -16.23
CA LYS A 158 -8.71 -5.43 -16.26
C LYS A 158 -9.67 -6.61 -16.36
N SER A 159 -9.61 -7.32 -17.47
CA SER A 159 -10.27 -8.62 -17.59
C SER A 159 -9.36 -9.71 -17.05
N LEU A 160 -9.86 -10.53 -16.13
CA LEU A 160 -9.14 -11.70 -15.62
C LEU A 160 -9.78 -12.96 -16.21
N PRO A 161 -8.99 -13.93 -16.72
CA PRO A 161 -9.53 -15.17 -17.28
C PRO A 161 -10.44 -15.94 -16.30
N THR A 162 -10.19 -15.80 -15.00
CA THR A 162 -10.91 -16.49 -13.94
C THR A 162 -12.17 -15.74 -13.45
N ARG A 163 -12.52 -14.59 -14.04
CA ARG A 163 -13.67 -13.79 -13.61
C ARG A 163 -14.56 -13.40 -14.79
N PRO A 164 -15.90 -13.55 -14.65
CA PRO A 164 -16.83 -13.18 -15.70
C PRO A 164 -16.97 -11.65 -15.87
N ALA A 165 -16.71 -10.87 -14.82
CA ALA A 165 -16.73 -9.42 -14.86
C ALA A 165 -15.31 -8.85 -14.72
N PRO A 166 -14.95 -7.81 -15.49
CA PRO A 166 -13.66 -7.15 -15.35
C PRO A 166 -13.58 -6.38 -14.03
N ASP A 167 -12.37 -6.21 -13.50
CA ASP A 167 -12.10 -5.30 -12.40
C ASP A 167 -11.78 -3.91 -12.97
N MET A 168 -12.42 -2.86 -12.43
CA MET A 168 -12.19 -1.48 -12.86
C MET A 168 -11.48 -0.67 -11.78
N PHE A 169 -10.55 0.17 -12.21
CA PHE A 169 -9.72 0.98 -11.32
C PHE A 169 -9.65 2.42 -11.81
N LEU A 170 -9.61 3.33 -10.86
CA LEU A 170 -9.37 4.75 -11.03
C LEU A 170 -7.90 5.01 -10.66
N THR A 171 -7.10 5.52 -11.58
CA THR A 171 -5.73 5.95 -11.31
C THR A 171 -5.71 7.46 -11.15
N LEU A 172 -5.28 7.92 -9.98
CA LEU A 172 -5.06 9.35 -9.71
C LEU A 172 -3.57 9.65 -9.66
N ALA A 173 -3.18 10.76 -10.27
CA ALA A 173 -1.78 11.17 -10.36
C ALA A 173 -1.47 12.38 -9.48
N PHE A 174 -0.27 12.39 -8.91
CA PHE A 174 0.18 13.41 -7.97
C PHE A 174 1.62 13.83 -8.23
N HIS A 175 1.93 15.09 -7.95
CA HIS A 175 3.30 15.50 -7.72
C HIS A 175 3.55 15.51 -6.21
N THR A 176 4.29 14.53 -5.72
CA THR A 176 4.68 14.45 -4.30
C THR A 176 6.10 14.96 -4.12
N SER A 177 6.28 15.86 -3.17
CA SER A 177 7.57 16.45 -2.84
C SER A 177 7.91 16.17 -1.38
N PHE A 178 9.18 15.82 -1.13
CA PHE A 178 9.73 15.73 0.21
C PHE A 178 10.00 17.14 0.75
N THR A 179 9.41 17.51 1.90
CA THR A 179 9.51 18.86 2.47
C THR A 179 10.77 19.11 3.27
N GLY A 180 11.55 18.06 3.58
CA GLY A 180 12.93 18.23 4.05
C GLY A 180 13.12 18.94 5.38
N VAL A 181 12.10 18.96 6.26
CA VAL A 181 12.19 19.63 7.58
C VAL A 181 13.38 19.10 8.41
N PHE A 182 13.89 17.90 8.09
CA PHE A 182 15.21 17.43 8.49
C PHE A 182 15.92 16.74 7.32
N PRO A 183 17.22 16.99 7.08
CA PRO A 183 17.97 16.18 6.14
C PRO A 183 17.93 14.73 6.64
N PRO A 184 17.55 13.75 5.80
CA PRO A 184 17.53 12.36 6.22
C PRO A 184 18.96 11.98 6.62
N ARG A 185 19.12 11.40 7.81
CA ARG A 185 20.45 11.09 8.34
C ARG A 185 21.15 9.99 7.52
N ARG A 186 20.36 9.18 6.80
CA ARG A 186 20.81 8.10 5.90
C ARG A 186 21.87 7.21 6.56
N GLU A 187 21.56 6.77 7.78
CA GLU A 187 22.49 6.12 8.69
C GLU A 187 22.69 4.63 8.40
N ALA A 188 21.70 3.97 7.78
CA ALA A 188 21.67 2.50 7.72
C ALA A 188 20.95 1.97 6.48
N VAL A 189 21.43 0.84 5.97
CA VAL A 189 20.68 0.01 5.04
C VAL A 189 19.64 -0.80 5.83
N MET A 190 18.42 -0.88 5.32
CA MET A 190 17.29 -1.47 6.05
C MET A 190 16.58 -2.56 5.25
N GLY A 191 16.20 -3.65 5.94
CA GLY A 191 15.31 -4.69 5.41
C GLY A 191 13.97 -4.72 6.14
N LEU A 192 12.90 -4.98 5.40
CA LEU A 192 11.52 -4.94 5.88
C LEU A 192 10.86 -6.31 5.82
N ASP A 193 10.21 -6.71 6.92
CA ASP A 193 9.16 -7.73 6.93
C ASP A 193 7.83 -7.08 7.30
N VAL A 194 6.77 -7.43 6.58
CA VAL A 194 5.45 -6.82 6.74
C VAL A 194 4.42 -7.89 7.11
N GLY A 195 3.66 -7.63 8.17
CA GLY A 195 2.70 -8.57 8.72
C GLY A 195 1.53 -7.88 9.40
N LEU A 196 0.64 -8.66 10.00
CA LEU A 196 -0.48 -8.10 10.79
C LEU A 196 -0.11 -7.93 12.27
N GLN A 197 0.77 -8.78 12.81
CA GLN A 197 1.21 -8.77 14.20
C GLN A 197 2.63 -9.35 14.31
N PRO A 198 3.69 -8.51 14.40
CA PRO A 198 3.70 -7.05 14.28
C PRO A 198 3.28 -6.53 12.89
N HIS A 199 3.00 -5.24 12.80
CA HIS A 199 2.61 -4.56 11.55
C HIS A 199 3.76 -4.53 10.54
N THR A 200 4.94 -4.15 11.03
CA THR A 200 6.17 -4.10 10.24
C THR A 200 7.36 -4.30 11.17
N VAL A 201 8.34 -5.06 10.72
CA VAL A 201 9.65 -5.19 11.37
C VAL A 201 10.70 -4.64 10.43
N VAL A 202 11.56 -3.78 10.97
CA VAL A 202 12.69 -3.18 10.25
C VAL A 202 13.98 -3.67 10.86
N ALA A 203 14.80 -4.37 10.07
CA ALA A 203 16.17 -4.74 10.43
C ALA A 203 17.16 -3.75 9.83
N ARG A 204 18.19 -3.37 10.59
CA ARG A 204 19.31 -2.51 10.15
C ARG A 204 20.57 -3.35 9.91
N ASP A 205 21.45 -2.86 9.05
CA ASP A 205 22.79 -3.41 8.79
C ASP A 205 23.71 -3.46 10.02
N ASP A 206 23.44 -2.64 11.04
CA ASP A 206 24.08 -2.73 12.35
C ASP A 206 23.51 -3.82 13.29
N GLY A 207 22.54 -4.61 12.82
CA GLY A 207 21.92 -5.70 13.55
C GLY A 207 20.75 -5.30 14.47
N ARG A 208 20.47 -4.01 14.65
CA ARG A 208 19.30 -3.55 15.41
C ARG A 208 18.01 -3.83 14.66
N VAL A 209 16.95 -4.10 15.41
CA VAL A 209 15.62 -4.38 14.86
C VAL A 209 14.59 -3.48 15.55
N LYS A 210 13.66 -2.93 14.77
CA LYS A 210 12.54 -2.12 15.26
C LYS A 210 11.21 -2.76 14.87
N HIS A 211 10.31 -2.88 15.85
CA HIS A 211 8.95 -3.37 15.65
C HIS A 211 7.97 -2.21 15.61
N PHE A 212 7.04 -2.28 14.67
CA PHE A 212 5.89 -1.39 14.58
C PHE A 212 4.63 -2.21 14.78
N HIS A 213 3.72 -1.71 15.60
CA HIS A 213 2.48 -2.39 15.95
C HIS A 213 1.30 -1.58 15.47
N LEU A 214 0.24 -2.29 15.06
CA LEU A 214 -1.03 -1.64 14.76
C LEU A 214 -1.60 -1.04 16.04
N SER A 215 -2.15 0.17 15.92
CA SER A 215 -2.96 0.76 16.97
C SER A 215 -4.18 -0.12 17.25
N PRO A 216 -4.56 -0.33 18.52
CA PRO A 216 -5.71 -1.14 18.85
C PRO A 216 -7.00 -0.50 18.32
N LEU A 217 -7.89 -1.35 17.81
CA LEU A 217 -9.22 -0.99 17.33
C LEU A 217 -10.24 -1.90 18.00
N ALA A 218 -11.37 -1.32 18.42
CA ALA A 218 -12.49 -2.07 18.97
C ALA A 218 -13.01 -3.08 17.93
N GLN A 219 -13.28 -4.30 18.39
CA GLN A 219 -13.84 -5.34 17.54
C GLN A 219 -15.34 -5.13 17.39
N LEU A 220 -15.76 -4.70 16.21
CA LEU A 220 -17.17 -4.51 15.88
C LEU A 220 -17.65 -5.64 14.97
N PRO A 221 -18.84 -6.24 15.22
CA PRO A 221 -19.42 -7.25 14.34
C PRO A 221 -19.93 -6.59 13.05
N THR A 222 -19.05 -6.47 12.05
CA THR A 222 -19.33 -5.77 10.77
C THR A 222 -20.55 -6.31 10.03
N GLN A 223 -20.86 -7.60 10.21
CA GLN A 223 -21.99 -8.29 9.60
C GLN A 223 -23.34 -7.67 10.03
N CYS A 224 -23.41 -7.16 11.27
CA CYS A 224 -24.62 -6.62 11.89
C CYS A 224 -24.81 -5.12 11.66
N LEU A 225 -23.86 -4.46 10.99
CA LEU A 225 -23.94 -3.04 10.67
C LEU A 225 -24.67 -2.83 9.34
N PRO A 226 -25.57 -1.83 9.24
CA PRO A 226 -26.09 -1.31 7.98
C PRO A 226 -24.97 -0.96 7.00
N SER A 227 -25.27 -0.95 5.70
CA SER A 227 -24.25 -0.76 4.64
C SER A 227 -23.43 0.53 4.83
N ALA A 228 -24.09 1.66 5.10
CA ALA A 228 -23.42 2.95 5.30
C ALA A 228 -22.56 2.99 6.57
N GLU A 229 -23.01 2.38 7.68
CA GLU A 229 -22.21 2.27 8.91
C GLU A 229 -20.98 1.36 8.69
N ARG A 230 -21.13 0.29 7.91
CA ARG A 230 -20.03 -0.62 7.55
C ARG A 230 -18.98 0.08 6.68
N GLU A 231 -19.42 0.84 5.68
CA GLU A 231 -18.54 1.62 4.82
C GLU A 231 -17.78 2.67 5.63
N LEU A 232 -18.46 3.39 6.53
CA LEU A 232 -17.81 4.35 7.41
C LEU A 232 -16.79 3.69 8.32
N LEU A 233 -17.12 2.54 8.91
CA LEU A 233 -16.16 1.78 9.71
C LEU A 233 -14.94 1.34 8.88
N GLU A 234 -15.13 0.94 7.62
CA GLU A 234 -14.01 0.58 6.72
C GLU A 234 -13.08 1.78 6.48
N VAL A 235 -13.65 2.97 6.21
CA VAL A 235 -12.89 4.23 6.07
C VAL A 235 -12.05 4.50 7.32
N LEU A 236 -12.64 4.35 8.51
CA LEU A 236 -11.98 4.66 9.78
C LEU A 236 -10.91 3.62 10.16
N GLN A 237 -11.14 2.34 9.87
CA GLN A 237 -10.14 1.29 10.05
C GLN A 237 -8.96 1.48 9.09
N TYR A 238 -9.23 1.85 7.84
CA TYR A 238 -8.20 2.17 6.87
C TYR A 238 -7.39 3.39 7.30
N ALA A 239 -8.07 4.47 7.72
CA ALA A 239 -7.45 5.68 8.22
C ALA A 239 -6.47 5.41 9.37
N GLN A 240 -6.83 4.53 10.30
CA GLN A 240 -5.94 4.13 11.40
C GLN A 240 -4.73 3.33 10.88
N GLY A 241 -4.96 2.32 10.05
CA GLY A 241 -3.86 1.52 9.49
C GLY A 241 -2.90 2.35 8.64
N ARG A 242 -3.41 3.34 7.91
CA ARG A 242 -2.59 4.33 7.20
C ARG A 242 -1.74 5.14 8.18
N ALA A 243 -2.32 5.67 9.25
CA ALA A 243 -1.57 6.42 10.26
C ALA A 243 -0.46 5.57 10.89
N ASP A 244 -0.75 4.30 11.24
CA ASP A 244 0.25 3.37 11.77
C ASP A 244 1.39 3.12 10.75
N PHE A 245 1.09 3.12 9.45
CA PHE A 245 2.11 2.99 8.40
C PHE A 245 2.91 4.28 8.17
N GLU A 246 2.30 5.46 8.32
CA GLU A 246 3.03 6.73 8.22
C GLU A 246 4.14 6.83 9.28
N GLU A 247 3.99 6.20 10.45
CA GLU A 247 5.07 6.08 11.43
C GLU A 247 6.25 5.23 10.93
N VAL A 248 5.96 4.16 10.18
CA VAL A 248 6.97 3.32 9.52
C VAL A 248 7.70 4.14 8.45
N VAL A 249 6.95 4.85 7.60
CA VAL A 249 7.51 5.75 6.57
C VAL A 249 8.40 6.79 7.22
N ALA A 250 7.92 7.48 8.25
CA ALA A 250 8.68 8.51 8.96
C ALA A 250 10.03 7.99 9.45
N TYR A 251 10.04 6.79 10.04
CA TYR A 251 11.27 6.14 10.49
C TYR A 251 12.20 5.77 9.32
N LEU A 252 11.68 5.13 8.27
CA LEU A 252 12.48 4.73 7.12
C LEU A 252 13.09 5.95 6.42
N ILE A 253 12.30 6.99 6.15
CA ILE A 253 12.78 8.19 5.48
C ILE A 253 13.79 8.95 6.36
N GLY A 254 13.61 8.96 7.68
CA GLY A 254 14.53 9.62 8.60
C GLY A 254 15.91 8.95 8.71
N HIS A 255 15.98 7.63 8.52
CA HIS A 255 17.16 6.84 8.86
C HIS A 255 17.76 6.02 7.72
N ALA A 256 17.01 5.63 6.69
CA ALA A 256 17.47 4.69 5.68
C ALA A 256 18.38 5.36 4.64
N SER A 257 19.51 4.73 4.34
CA SER A 257 20.31 5.02 3.14
C SER A 257 19.82 4.20 1.93
N HIS A 258 19.25 3.02 2.18
CA HIS A 258 18.64 2.12 1.21
C HIS A 258 17.56 1.29 1.89
N ILE A 259 16.46 1.00 1.20
CA ILE A 259 15.35 0.19 1.71
C ILE A 259 15.20 -1.08 0.86
N TYR A 260 15.25 -2.24 1.52
CA TYR A 260 14.94 -3.54 0.95
C TYR A 260 13.60 -4.05 1.48
N ALA A 261 12.78 -4.55 0.58
CA ALA A 261 11.48 -5.12 0.89
C ALA A 261 11.27 -6.42 0.12
N GLU A 262 10.39 -7.28 0.58
CA GLU A 262 10.03 -8.48 -0.16
C GLU A 262 9.27 -8.17 -1.46
N ALA A 263 9.55 -8.96 -2.51
CA ALA A 263 8.73 -9.12 -3.69
C ALA A 263 7.57 -10.08 -3.41
N LEU A 264 6.73 -9.74 -2.42
CA LEU A 264 5.61 -10.58 -2.03
C LEU A 264 4.60 -10.72 -3.16
N GLU A 265 4.07 -11.92 -3.36
CA GLU A 265 2.93 -12.17 -4.21
C GLU A 265 1.73 -12.62 -3.38
N HIS A 266 0.51 -12.32 -3.82
CA HIS A 266 -0.70 -12.81 -3.14
C HIS A 266 -0.91 -14.32 -3.34
N ARG A 267 -0.15 -14.95 -4.25
CA ARG A 267 -0.21 -16.40 -4.50
C ARG A 267 0.18 -17.16 -3.22
N GLY A 268 -0.71 -18.05 -2.76
CA GLY A 268 -0.50 -18.81 -1.54
C GLY A 268 -0.79 -18.06 -0.24
N MET A 269 -1.10 -16.76 -0.28
CA MET A 269 -1.57 -16.02 0.90
C MET A 269 -3.03 -16.36 1.22
N SER A 270 -3.35 -16.42 2.51
CA SER A 270 -4.73 -16.60 2.96
C SER A 270 -5.63 -15.44 2.48
N PRO A 271 -6.80 -15.71 1.88
CA PRO A 271 -7.76 -14.66 1.53
C PRO A 271 -8.15 -13.77 2.72
N ARG A 272 -8.21 -14.35 3.93
CA ARG A 272 -8.49 -13.59 5.16
C ARG A 272 -7.37 -12.60 5.48
N TYR A 273 -6.11 -12.99 5.26
CA TYR A 273 -4.96 -12.11 5.42
C TYR A 273 -5.02 -10.95 4.43
N ILE A 274 -5.27 -11.22 3.15
CA ILE A 274 -5.34 -10.20 2.09
C ILE A 274 -6.43 -9.17 2.41
N VAL A 275 -7.65 -9.64 2.71
CA VAL A 275 -8.78 -8.75 3.04
C VAL A 275 -8.47 -7.90 4.28
N ARG A 276 -7.96 -8.53 5.34
CA ARG A 276 -7.66 -7.82 6.60
C ARG A 276 -6.51 -6.82 6.44
N SER A 277 -5.45 -7.18 5.72
CA SER A 277 -4.29 -6.30 5.50
C SER A 277 -4.65 -5.11 4.59
N ARG A 278 -5.48 -5.29 3.56
CA ARG A 278 -6.02 -4.15 2.78
C ARG A 278 -6.88 -3.21 3.61
N ARG A 279 -7.78 -3.76 4.43
CA ARG A 279 -8.66 -2.96 5.31
C ARG A 279 -7.87 -2.11 6.32
N LEU A 280 -6.64 -2.51 6.63
CA LEU A 280 -5.73 -1.80 7.53
C LEU A 280 -4.63 -1.07 6.75
N ALA A 281 -4.88 -0.71 5.49
CA ALA A 281 -3.98 0.00 4.58
C ALA A 281 -2.63 -0.68 4.26
N LEU A 282 -2.25 -1.76 4.95
CA LEU A 282 -0.93 -2.37 4.88
C LEU A 282 -0.52 -2.79 3.48
N GLN A 283 -1.45 -3.35 2.71
CA GLN A 283 -1.18 -3.81 1.34
C GLN A 283 -0.92 -2.63 0.41
N ASP A 284 -1.77 -1.61 0.42
CA ASP A 284 -1.62 -0.45 -0.46
C ASP A 284 -0.34 0.33 -0.09
N ALA A 285 -0.12 0.48 1.21
CA ALA A 285 1.09 1.04 1.79
C ALA A 285 2.36 0.34 1.31
N PHE A 286 2.45 -0.98 1.49
CA PHE A 286 3.64 -1.75 1.17
C PHE A 286 3.86 -1.92 -0.34
N TYR A 287 2.80 -2.16 -1.10
CA TYR A 287 2.92 -2.45 -2.54
C TYR A 287 3.04 -1.21 -3.41
N SER A 288 2.44 -0.10 -2.99
CA SER A 288 2.32 1.12 -3.80
C SER A 288 2.98 2.32 -3.14
N HIS A 289 2.57 2.68 -1.92
CA HIS A 289 2.91 3.98 -1.34
C HIS A 289 4.38 4.08 -0.95
N LEU A 290 4.95 3.04 -0.32
CA LEU A 290 6.32 3.09 0.20
C LEU A 290 7.38 3.34 -0.87
N SER A 291 7.27 2.69 -2.02
CA SER A 291 8.22 2.92 -3.13
C SER A 291 8.13 4.34 -3.68
N GLN A 292 6.94 4.94 -3.66
CA GLN A 292 6.71 6.30 -4.14
C GLN A 292 7.26 7.32 -3.13
N TYR A 293 7.03 7.12 -1.82
CA TYR A 293 7.68 7.90 -0.76
C TYR A 293 9.21 7.82 -0.82
N ALA A 294 9.77 6.62 -0.98
CA ALA A 294 11.20 6.43 -1.10
C ALA A 294 11.77 7.15 -2.34
N ASN A 295 11.08 7.07 -3.48
CA ASN A 295 11.45 7.80 -4.70
C ASN A 295 11.44 9.32 -4.49
N ALA A 296 10.37 9.86 -3.89
CA ALA A 296 10.22 11.28 -3.58
C ALA A 296 11.31 11.79 -2.60
N ALA A 297 11.72 10.95 -1.64
CA ALA A 297 12.83 11.25 -0.72
C ALA A 297 14.22 10.97 -1.31
N GLY A 298 14.29 10.45 -2.54
CA GLY A 298 15.53 10.06 -3.20
C GLY A 298 16.30 8.94 -2.48
N ILE A 299 15.57 8.03 -1.83
CA ILE A 299 16.09 6.83 -1.16
C ILE A 299 15.89 5.63 -2.10
N PRO A 300 16.96 4.89 -2.44
CA PRO A 300 16.84 3.65 -3.20
C PRO A 300 15.92 2.64 -2.51
N PHE A 301 15.00 2.07 -3.28
CA PHE A 301 14.06 1.05 -2.83
C PHE A 301 14.15 -0.17 -3.75
N THR A 302 14.47 -1.33 -3.19
CA THR A 302 14.66 -2.57 -3.94
C THR A 302 13.78 -3.66 -3.37
N ARG A 303 13.09 -4.39 -4.27
CA ARG A 303 12.40 -5.62 -3.88
C ARG A 303 13.31 -6.82 -4.08
N VAL A 304 13.40 -7.69 -3.08
CA VAL A 304 14.17 -8.94 -3.11
C VAL A 304 13.24 -10.14 -3.11
N ASP A 305 13.71 -11.30 -3.56
CA ASP A 305 12.93 -12.55 -3.50
C ASP A 305 12.43 -12.81 -2.08
N ALA A 306 11.14 -13.11 -1.94
CA ALA A 306 10.48 -13.38 -0.67
C ALA A 306 10.57 -14.86 -0.24
N ARG A 307 10.93 -15.79 -1.14
CA ARG A 307 10.90 -17.23 -0.86
C ARG A 307 11.73 -17.58 0.37
N HIS A 308 11.15 -18.30 1.33
CA HIS A 308 11.80 -18.77 2.55
C HIS A 308 12.40 -17.67 3.46
N SER A 309 12.02 -16.40 3.28
CA SER A 309 12.53 -15.28 4.09
C SER A 309 12.28 -15.46 5.59
N SER A 310 11.20 -16.13 5.97
CA SER A 310 10.83 -16.35 7.37
C SER A 310 11.06 -17.77 7.90
N THR A 311 11.66 -18.64 7.08
CA THR A 311 11.99 -20.03 7.45
C THR A 311 13.47 -20.35 7.29
N THR A 312 14.28 -19.42 6.77
CA THR A 312 15.74 -19.60 6.66
C THR A 312 16.42 -18.99 7.88
N CYS A 313 17.40 -19.69 8.47
CA CYS A 313 18.17 -19.14 9.56
C CYS A 313 18.96 -17.90 9.11
N PRO A 314 18.79 -16.72 9.75
CA PRO A 314 19.45 -15.48 9.34
C PRO A 314 20.93 -15.42 9.77
N VAL A 315 21.43 -16.44 10.47
CA VAL A 315 22.85 -16.54 10.81
C VAL A 315 23.64 -16.86 9.53
N PRO A 316 24.55 -15.99 9.07
CA PRO A 316 25.21 -16.13 7.76
C PRO A 316 25.93 -17.47 7.54
N VAL A 317 26.57 -18.00 8.59
CA VAL A 317 27.28 -19.29 8.53
C VAL A 317 26.37 -20.51 8.60
N CYS A 318 25.09 -20.34 8.96
CA CYS A 318 24.15 -21.45 9.11
C CYS A 318 23.27 -21.62 7.87
N GLY A 319 22.45 -20.62 7.53
CA GLY A 319 21.54 -20.65 6.39
C GLY A 319 20.53 -21.81 6.35
N ALA A 320 20.46 -22.67 7.38
CA ALA A 320 19.61 -23.84 7.39
C ALA A 320 18.13 -23.48 7.45
N GLN A 321 17.26 -24.33 6.88
CA GLN A 321 15.82 -24.21 7.10
C GLN A 321 15.50 -24.50 8.57
N GLY A 322 14.74 -23.60 9.18
CA GLY A 322 14.23 -23.74 10.53
C GLY A 322 12.72 -24.01 10.56
N GLU A 323 12.24 -24.23 11.76
CA GLU A 323 10.84 -24.46 12.07
C GLU A 323 10.18 -23.15 12.47
N ARG A 324 9.09 -22.81 11.78
CA ARG A 324 8.27 -21.65 12.12
C ARG A 324 6.95 -22.11 12.75
N ALA A 325 6.71 -21.69 13.98
CA ALA A 325 5.44 -21.83 14.68
C ALA A 325 4.88 -20.43 14.99
N ARG A 326 3.96 -19.96 14.14
CA ARG A 326 3.37 -18.60 14.21
C ARG A 326 4.45 -17.50 14.15
N ASP A 327 4.72 -16.86 15.28
CA ASP A 327 5.66 -15.75 15.48
C ASP A 327 7.01 -16.23 16.00
N VAL A 328 7.18 -17.53 16.29
CA VAL A 328 8.44 -18.11 16.75
C VAL A 328 9.13 -18.90 15.64
N PHE A 329 10.40 -18.61 15.43
CA PHE A 329 11.32 -19.35 14.58
C PHE A 329 12.35 -20.10 15.44
N ARG A 330 12.65 -21.35 15.08
CA ARG A 330 13.69 -22.19 15.70
C ARG A 330 14.56 -22.82 14.61
N CYS A 331 15.88 -22.62 14.69
CA CYS A 331 16.82 -23.29 13.81
C CYS A 331 17.34 -24.58 14.46
N PRO A 332 17.12 -25.76 13.85
CA PRO A 332 17.61 -27.03 14.41
C PRO A 332 19.14 -27.18 14.32
N ALA A 333 19.80 -26.49 13.39
CA ALA A 333 21.24 -26.65 13.15
C ALA A 333 22.10 -25.84 14.13
N CYS A 334 21.75 -24.59 14.42
CA CYS A 334 22.53 -23.71 15.31
C CYS A 334 21.81 -23.37 16.63
N GLY A 335 20.58 -23.86 16.83
CA GLY A 335 19.79 -23.60 18.04
C GLY A 335 19.20 -22.20 18.14
N LEU A 336 19.38 -21.32 17.14
CA LEU A 336 18.79 -19.97 17.16
C LEU A 336 17.28 -20.04 17.35
N GLN A 337 16.76 -19.36 18.36
CA GLN A 337 15.35 -19.10 18.56
C GLN A 337 15.09 -17.60 18.52
N ARG A 338 14.20 -17.15 17.64
CA ARG A 338 13.91 -15.72 17.44
C ARG A 338 12.47 -15.50 16.97
N ASN A 339 11.99 -14.26 17.02
CA ASN A 339 10.73 -13.91 16.38
C ASN A 339 10.84 -14.07 14.85
N ALA A 340 9.87 -14.75 14.23
CA ALA A 340 9.88 -15.09 12.81
C ALA A 340 9.80 -13.88 11.87
N HIS A 341 9.23 -12.75 12.33
CA HIS A 341 9.20 -11.50 11.58
C HIS A 341 10.54 -10.78 11.61
N GLU A 342 11.29 -10.88 12.72
CA GLU A 342 12.68 -10.41 12.77
C GLU A 342 13.57 -11.23 11.83
N VAL A 343 13.38 -12.55 11.80
CA VAL A 343 14.05 -13.44 10.85
C VAL A 343 13.74 -13.04 9.40
N GLY A 344 12.46 -12.77 9.09
CA GLY A 344 12.03 -12.22 7.81
C GLY A 344 12.81 -10.96 7.42
N ALA A 345 12.79 -9.94 8.29
CA ALA A 345 13.42 -8.65 8.01
C ALA A 345 14.95 -8.77 7.85
N LEU A 346 15.60 -9.61 8.66
CA LEU A 346 17.05 -9.88 8.57
C LEU A 346 17.41 -10.59 7.27
N ASN A 347 16.62 -11.58 6.85
CA ASN A 347 16.87 -12.27 5.58
C ASN A 347 16.62 -11.37 4.37
N VAL A 348 15.62 -10.50 4.42
CA VAL A 348 15.38 -9.47 3.40
C VAL A 348 16.57 -8.53 3.28
N LEU A 349 17.08 -8.05 4.41
CA LEU A 349 18.28 -7.22 4.47
C LEU A 349 19.49 -7.96 3.88
N ALA A 350 19.76 -9.19 4.34
CA ALA A 350 20.90 -9.99 3.89
C ALA A 350 20.87 -10.23 2.37
N ARG A 351 19.69 -10.53 1.80
CA ARG A 351 19.51 -10.68 0.35
C ARG A 351 19.74 -9.39 -0.40
N GLY A 352 19.24 -8.29 0.14
CA GLY A 352 19.46 -6.96 -0.42
C GLY A 352 20.95 -6.61 -0.52
N LEU A 353 21.69 -6.88 0.55
CA LEU A 353 23.14 -6.67 0.61
C LEU A 353 23.91 -7.61 -0.32
N ALA A 354 23.52 -8.89 -0.42
CA ALA A 354 24.19 -9.87 -1.29
C ALA A 354 23.95 -9.61 -2.78
N GLY A 355 22.76 -9.13 -3.16
CA GLY A 355 22.42 -8.78 -4.55
C GLY A 355 22.96 -7.42 -5.01
N GLY A 356 23.48 -6.60 -4.08
CA GLY A 356 24.16 -5.34 -4.38
C GLY A 356 25.66 -5.57 -4.55
N VAL A 357 26.14 -5.67 -5.79
CA VAL A 357 27.58 -5.71 -6.08
C VAL A 357 28.24 -4.44 -5.51
N HIS A 358 29.15 -4.67 -4.55
CA HIS A 358 30.05 -3.74 -3.86
C HIS A 358 29.43 -2.61 -3.03
N LEU A 359 29.74 -2.58 -1.72
CA LEU A 359 30.46 -1.45 -1.09
C LEU A 359 31.05 -1.81 0.29
N ARG A 360 32.32 -1.43 0.43
CA ARG A 360 33.14 -1.17 1.64
C ARG A 360 33.35 -2.31 2.64
N THR A 361 34.42 -3.03 2.36
CA THR A 361 35.28 -3.76 3.28
C THR A 361 35.48 -3.03 4.62
N GLY A 362 34.78 -3.53 5.63
CA GLY A 362 35.17 -3.54 7.03
C GLY A 362 34.88 -4.93 7.59
N GLN A 363 35.73 -5.90 7.23
CA GLN A 363 35.77 -7.29 7.70
C GLN A 363 34.43 -8.00 8.00
N TRP A 364 33.91 -8.71 7.00
CA TRP A 364 33.47 -10.09 7.19
C TRP A 364 34.16 -10.93 6.12
N ARG A 365 35.00 -11.88 6.52
CA ARG A 365 35.78 -12.73 5.61
C ARG A 365 34.84 -13.61 4.78
N ILE A 366 35.00 -13.54 3.46
CA ILE A 366 34.35 -14.37 2.44
C ILE A 366 35.40 -15.32 1.87
N SER A 367 35.01 -16.58 1.69
CA SER A 367 35.53 -17.55 0.73
C SER A 367 34.39 -18.56 0.49
N ASP A 368 34.02 -19.05 -0.68
CA ASP A 368 34.44 -18.82 -2.06
C ASP A 368 33.36 -19.47 -2.97
N GLN A 369 33.22 -18.96 -4.19
CA GLN A 369 32.77 -19.61 -5.44
C GLN A 369 31.57 -20.60 -5.53
N ARG A 370 30.58 -20.22 -6.35
CA ARG A 370 30.33 -20.83 -7.67
C ARG A 370 29.37 -19.98 -8.50
N GLY A 371 29.76 -19.71 -9.75
CA GLY A 371 28.94 -18.97 -10.70
C GLY A 371 27.92 -19.86 -11.39
N GLU A 372 26.80 -19.26 -11.77
CA GLU A 372 26.01 -19.61 -12.95
C GLU A 372 25.04 -18.44 -13.24
N SER A 373 24.87 -18.15 -14.52
CA SER A 373 24.14 -17.02 -15.09
C SER A 373 22.63 -17.14 -14.90
N ALA A 374 21.99 -16.12 -14.33
CA ALA A 374 20.54 -15.96 -14.34
C ALA A 374 20.12 -15.02 -15.48
N GLN A 375 19.70 -15.61 -16.59
CA GLN A 375 18.97 -14.97 -17.68
C GLN A 375 17.57 -15.61 -17.71
N ASP A 376 16.56 -14.77 -17.85
CA ASP A 376 15.13 -15.07 -18.01
C ASP A 376 14.36 -15.67 -16.82
N ASP A 377 13.63 -14.81 -16.09
CA ASP A 377 12.41 -15.20 -15.35
C ASP A 377 11.50 -13.97 -15.04
N PHE A 378 11.22 -13.14 -16.06
CA PHE A 378 10.40 -11.92 -15.92
C PHE A 378 8.93 -12.08 -16.40
N ALA A 379 8.49 -13.29 -16.76
CA ALA A 379 7.17 -13.52 -17.35
C ALA A 379 6.08 -14.00 -16.36
N GLU A 380 6.42 -14.42 -15.13
CA GLU A 380 5.43 -14.97 -14.17
C GLU A 380 4.76 -13.93 -13.26
N TRP A 381 5.17 -12.66 -13.36
CA TRP A 381 4.70 -11.54 -12.49
C TRP A 381 3.24 -11.10 -12.75
N ALA A 382 2.60 -11.56 -13.83
CA ALA A 382 1.30 -11.06 -14.29
C ALA A 382 0.07 -11.56 -13.49
N ASN A 383 0.20 -12.64 -12.72
CA ASN A 383 -0.94 -13.30 -12.05
C ASN A 383 -1.23 -12.82 -10.62
N ALA A 384 -0.35 -12.03 -10.00
CA ALA A 384 -0.44 -11.65 -8.58
C ALA A 384 -1.58 -10.65 -8.24
N TYR A 385 -2.22 -10.04 -9.24
CA TYR A 385 -3.36 -9.12 -9.04
C TYR A 385 -4.74 -9.80 -9.19
N SER A 386 -4.78 -11.12 -9.32
CA SER A 386 -6.01 -11.91 -9.38
C SER A 386 -6.41 -12.37 -7.98
N PHE A 387 -7.50 -11.80 -7.46
CA PHE A 387 -8.07 -12.17 -6.16
C PHE A 387 -8.51 -13.65 -6.08
N PRO A 388 -8.14 -14.41 -5.03
CA PRO A 388 -8.81 -15.66 -4.69
C PRO A 388 -10.02 -15.38 -3.79
N GLY A 389 -11.22 -15.49 -4.35
CA GLY A 389 -12.48 -15.46 -3.61
C GLY A 389 -12.96 -16.87 -3.25
N LEU A 390 -13.13 -17.10 -1.94
CA LEU A 390 -14.15 -17.96 -1.31
C LEU A 390 -14.69 -19.13 -2.17
N ARG A 391 -14.14 -20.34 -1.94
CA ARG A 391 -14.90 -21.57 -2.18
C ARG A 391 -16.11 -21.57 -1.25
N ARG A 392 -17.32 -21.44 -1.81
CA ARG A 392 -18.55 -21.82 -1.12
C ARG A 392 -18.45 -23.32 -0.81
N ARG A 393 -18.72 -23.69 0.45
CA ARG A 393 -19.34 -24.98 0.74
C ARG A 393 -20.84 -24.81 0.56
#